data_AF-A0A0D5C1C1-F1
#
_entry.id   AF-A0A0D5C1C1-F1
#
_cell.length_a   1.000
_cell.length_b   1.000
_cell.length_c   1.000
_cell.angle_alpha   90.00
_cell.angle_beta   90.00
_cell.angle_gamma   90.00
#
_symmetry.space_group_name_H-M   'P 1'
#
loop_
_entity.id
_entity.type
_entity.pdbx_description
1 polymer ?
#
loop_
_entity_poly.entity_id
_entity_poly.type
_entity_poly.pdbx_seq_one_letter_code
_entity_poly.pdbx_strand_id
1 'polypeptide(L)'
;MSSDNSITFRSFSLEKDDHCKTIIKIEPEYMEKLGINEGDIVQITGTDKAFAFCFSATSQEIEKTKSQEIPIEYLNPSHKENVYPKMILSGLVASNACPSNRMRLVKLEKLTENFKDTIPEANVITLGTMEFAEKTMPKYKDNIDFSSLFGRLVKKKERISTSFLQDFAHKHQQTSRGGHSHPPKFSSLIVDAKPENKEFWIITKNTKFEFQNVSMSEFRGKAPKPESLSLLRVIPIVEKLHLHDTDIAFSSLEVFENNMKLSWYTHQRTKLPDYLLSNPSKFNDMNMRVDSPELTIQIKDDLGNVHSDGHSGGGGGSSGPDPTTNEMVSDYSGEFRFFSTLDSNAKEITIIINEIAWVKRERLKDPPPSIPPNMGTLSESNPKLSVLEGPWEFKITL
;
A
#
# COMPACT_ATOMS: atom_id res chain seq x y z
N MET A 1 -9.39 -32.14 -5.01
CA MET A 1 -8.49 -31.03 -5.40
C MET A 1 -9.12 -29.76 -4.86
N SER A 2 -8.57 -29.16 -3.80
CA SER A 2 -9.07 -27.85 -3.36
C SER A 2 -8.68 -26.84 -4.43
N SER A 3 -9.66 -26.23 -5.09
CA SER A 3 -9.38 -25.06 -5.91
C SER A 3 -8.86 -23.96 -4.98
N ASP A 4 -7.65 -23.49 -5.20
CA ASP A 4 -7.20 -22.25 -4.58
C ASP A 4 -8.12 -21.14 -5.09
N ASN A 5 -9.09 -20.73 -4.27
CA ASN A 5 -10.12 -19.74 -4.61
C ASN A 5 -9.59 -18.29 -4.53
N SER A 6 -8.32 -18.10 -4.90
CA SER A 6 -7.66 -16.82 -4.77
C SER A 6 -6.57 -16.60 -5.82
N ILE A 7 -6.44 -15.37 -6.27
CA ILE A 7 -5.41 -14.95 -7.23
C ILE A 7 -4.75 -13.67 -6.71
N THR A 8 -3.43 -13.55 -6.91
CA THR A 8 -2.68 -12.33 -6.62
C THR A 8 -2.70 -11.41 -7.84
N PHE A 9 -3.05 -10.14 -7.63
CA PHE A 9 -3.14 -9.13 -8.67
C PHE A 9 -2.19 -7.97 -8.38
N ARG A 10 -1.72 -7.30 -9.43
CA ARG A 10 -1.09 -5.99 -9.33
C ARG A 10 -2.16 -4.90 -9.34
N SER A 11 -2.22 -4.11 -8.29
CA SER A 11 -3.26 -3.08 -8.10
C SER A 11 -2.88 -1.72 -8.72
N PHE A 12 -3.85 -1.07 -9.34
CA PHE A 12 -3.80 0.29 -9.88
C PHE A 12 -4.95 1.13 -9.33
N SER A 13 -4.77 2.43 -9.17
CA SER A 13 -5.83 3.36 -8.74
C SER A 13 -6.12 4.36 -9.84
N LEU A 14 -7.34 4.37 -10.37
CA LEU A 14 -7.79 5.39 -11.32
C LEU A 14 -8.17 6.67 -10.56
N GLU A 15 -7.45 7.77 -10.82
CA GLU A 15 -7.58 9.04 -10.07
C GLU A 15 -8.92 9.77 -10.25
N LYS A 16 -9.73 9.48 -11.28
CA LYS A 16 -10.79 10.41 -11.69
C LYS A 16 -12.22 10.07 -11.27
N ASP A 17 -12.56 8.84 -10.86
CA ASP A 17 -13.98 8.47 -10.65
C ASP A 17 -14.34 7.75 -9.34
N ASP A 18 -13.37 7.30 -8.54
CA ASP A 18 -13.64 6.29 -7.52
C ASP A 18 -13.06 6.54 -6.13
N HIS A 19 -12.57 7.74 -5.79
CA HIS A 19 -11.95 8.04 -4.47
C HIS A 19 -12.82 7.73 -3.24
N CYS A 20 -14.08 7.45 -3.47
CA CYS A 20 -15.13 7.34 -2.51
C CYS A 20 -15.74 5.92 -2.52
N LYS A 21 -15.82 5.25 -3.67
CA LYS A 21 -16.54 3.98 -3.78
C LYS A 21 -15.76 2.83 -3.12
N THR A 22 -16.45 1.77 -2.72
CA THR A 22 -15.84 0.50 -2.31
C THR A 22 -15.99 -0.54 -3.40
N ILE A 23 -15.27 -0.28 -4.50
CA ILE A 23 -15.35 -1.03 -5.75
C ILE A 23 -13.95 -1.47 -6.17
N ILE A 24 -13.87 -2.68 -6.73
CA ILE A 24 -12.74 -3.12 -7.53
C ILE A 24 -13.20 -3.50 -8.93
N LYS A 25 -12.27 -3.49 -9.89
CA LYS A 25 -12.51 -4.03 -11.22
C LYS A 25 -11.38 -4.94 -11.66
N ILE A 26 -11.75 -6.09 -12.20
CA ILE A 26 -10.82 -7.08 -12.78
C ILE A 26 -11.34 -7.56 -14.13
N GLU A 27 -10.48 -8.13 -14.96
CA GLU A 27 -10.92 -8.64 -16.26
C GLU A 27 -11.91 -9.82 -16.09
N PRO A 28 -12.91 -9.95 -16.99
CA PRO A 28 -13.93 -10.99 -16.90
C PRO A 28 -13.38 -12.42 -16.75
N GLU A 29 -12.26 -12.71 -17.41
CA GLU A 29 -11.63 -14.05 -17.33
C GLU A 29 -11.19 -14.41 -15.91
N TYR A 30 -10.78 -13.45 -15.08
CA TYR A 30 -10.40 -13.71 -13.70
C TYR A 30 -11.60 -13.77 -12.77
N MET A 31 -12.69 -13.05 -13.09
CA MET A 31 -13.96 -13.23 -12.40
C MET A 31 -14.47 -14.66 -12.58
N GLU A 32 -14.44 -15.17 -13.81
CA GLU A 32 -14.84 -16.55 -14.12
C GLU A 32 -13.96 -17.57 -13.38
N LYS A 33 -12.62 -17.43 -13.45
CA LYS A 33 -11.67 -18.31 -12.73
C LYS A 33 -11.91 -18.35 -11.21
N LEU A 34 -12.29 -17.23 -10.61
CA LEU A 34 -12.59 -17.13 -9.18
C LEU A 34 -14.06 -17.43 -8.84
N GLY A 35 -14.90 -17.68 -9.84
CA GLY A 35 -16.34 -17.86 -9.68
C GLY A 35 -17.07 -16.63 -9.13
N ILE A 36 -16.55 -15.42 -9.36
CA ILE A 36 -17.10 -14.14 -8.89
C ILE A 36 -18.11 -13.62 -9.92
N ASN A 37 -19.30 -13.23 -9.47
CA ASN A 37 -20.28 -12.55 -10.32
C ASN A 37 -20.19 -11.02 -10.15
N GLU A 38 -20.72 -10.29 -11.12
CA GLU A 38 -20.92 -8.84 -11.02
C GLU A 38 -21.66 -8.47 -9.73
N GLY A 39 -21.08 -7.52 -8.99
CA GLY A 39 -21.59 -7.01 -7.72
C GLY A 39 -21.38 -7.93 -6.52
N ASP A 40 -20.70 -9.07 -6.66
CA ASP A 40 -20.34 -9.90 -5.51
C ASP A 40 -19.36 -9.15 -4.60
N ILE A 41 -19.48 -9.36 -3.28
CA ILE A 41 -18.52 -8.84 -2.31
C ILE A 41 -17.32 -9.77 -2.27
N VAL A 42 -16.14 -9.18 -2.30
CA VAL A 42 -14.86 -9.88 -2.31
C VAL A 42 -13.97 -9.37 -1.19
N GLN A 43 -13.04 -10.21 -0.74
CA GLN A 43 -12.00 -9.81 0.19
C GLN A 43 -10.73 -9.51 -0.59
N ILE A 44 -10.20 -8.30 -0.40
CA ILE A 44 -8.87 -7.90 -0.85
C ILE A 44 -7.95 -7.98 0.35
N THR A 45 -6.91 -8.80 0.25
CA THR A 45 -5.89 -8.97 1.28
C THR A 45 -4.59 -8.37 0.78
N GLY A 46 -4.22 -7.24 1.34
CA GLY A 46 -2.89 -6.64 1.18
C GLY A 46 -2.19 -6.59 2.53
N THR A 47 -1.90 -5.35 2.95
CA THR A 47 -1.46 -5.04 4.30
C THR A 47 -2.52 -5.34 5.35
N ASP A 48 -3.74 -4.96 5.03
CA ASP A 48 -4.92 -5.26 5.81
C ASP A 48 -5.95 -5.91 4.89
N LYS A 49 -7.04 -6.38 5.49
CA LYS A 49 -8.20 -6.88 4.77
C LYS A 49 -9.15 -5.73 4.49
N ALA A 50 -9.47 -5.51 3.23
CA ALA A 50 -10.55 -4.64 2.81
C ALA A 50 -11.61 -5.43 2.05
N PHE A 51 -12.83 -4.89 2.03
CA PHE A 51 -13.95 -5.47 1.33
C PHE A 51 -14.45 -4.52 0.27
N ALA A 52 -14.84 -5.06 -0.88
CA ALA A 52 -15.36 -4.26 -1.97
C ALA A 52 -16.34 -5.07 -2.80
N PHE A 53 -17.13 -4.36 -3.58
CA PHE A 53 -17.89 -4.95 -4.67
C PHE A 53 -16.98 -5.16 -5.88
N CYS A 54 -17.04 -6.35 -6.48
CA CYS A 54 -16.29 -6.69 -7.67
C CYS A 54 -17.13 -6.47 -8.93
N PHE A 55 -16.55 -5.76 -9.90
CA PHE A 55 -17.15 -5.56 -11.21
C PHE A 55 -16.17 -5.92 -12.33
N SER A 56 -16.67 -6.17 -13.54
CA SER A 56 -15.79 -6.33 -14.70
C SER A 56 -15.13 -5.01 -15.08
N ALA A 57 -13.84 -5.08 -15.38
CA ALA A 57 -13.11 -4.00 -16.01
C ALA A 57 -13.36 -4.03 -17.52
N THR A 58 -13.62 -2.87 -18.11
CA THR A 58 -13.65 -2.74 -19.57
C THR A 58 -12.23 -2.71 -20.13
N SER A 59 -12.05 -3.12 -21.39
CA SER A 59 -10.75 -3.06 -22.06
C SER A 59 -10.15 -1.64 -22.06
N GLN A 60 -10.99 -0.61 -22.20
CA GLN A 60 -10.54 0.78 -22.15
C GLN A 60 -10.02 1.19 -20.75
N GLU A 61 -10.63 0.70 -19.68
CA GLU A 61 -10.17 0.96 -18.31
C GLU A 61 -8.84 0.26 -18.03
N ILE A 62 -8.69 -0.98 -18.48
CA ILE A 62 -7.42 -1.71 -18.42
C ILE A 62 -6.34 -0.98 -19.24
N GLU A 63 -6.66 -0.49 -20.44
CA GLU A 63 -5.73 0.30 -21.23
C GLU A 63 -5.33 1.62 -20.57
N LYS A 64 -6.26 2.32 -19.91
CA LYS A 64 -5.95 3.52 -19.14
C LYS A 64 -4.97 3.24 -17.99
N THR A 65 -4.94 2.03 -17.43
CA THR A 65 -3.89 1.69 -16.44
C THR A 65 -2.49 1.67 -17.04
N LYS A 66 -2.34 1.43 -18.35
CA LYS A 66 -1.02 1.41 -19.03
C LYS A 66 -0.33 2.77 -19.03
N SER A 67 -1.09 3.87 -19.11
CA SER A 67 -0.50 5.22 -19.06
C SER A 67 -0.11 5.67 -17.65
N GLN A 68 -0.61 4.98 -16.63
CA GLN A 68 -0.26 5.18 -15.22
C GLN A 68 0.74 4.13 -14.71
N GLU A 69 1.15 3.21 -15.59
CA GLU A 69 2.05 2.12 -15.24
C GLU A 69 3.46 2.66 -15.11
N ILE A 70 4.07 2.37 -13.96
CA ILE A 70 5.51 2.51 -13.81
C ILE A 70 6.14 1.41 -14.69
N PRO A 71 6.99 1.73 -15.68
CA PRO A 71 7.61 0.72 -16.51
C PRO A 71 8.34 -0.30 -15.65
N ILE A 72 8.03 -1.59 -15.84
CA ILE A 72 8.64 -2.69 -15.09
C ILE A 72 9.72 -3.36 -15.94
N GLU A 73 10.90 -3.52 -15.37
CA GLU A 73 11.97 -4.36 -15.88
C GLU A 73 12.10 -5.59 -15.00
N TYR A 74 11.83 -6.75 -15.57
CA TYR A 74 12.08 -8.02 -14.93
C TYR A 74 13.58 -8.33 -15.04
N LEU A 75 14.24 -8.47 -13.90
CA LEU A 75 15.66 -8.79 -13.86
C LEU A 75 15.92 -10.29 -14.03
N ASN A 76 14.90 -11.14 -13.87
CA ASN A 76 14.98 -12.57 -14.15
C ASN A 76 14.77 -12.87 -15.64
N PRO A 77 15.76 -13.42 -16.37
CA PRO A 77 15.67 -13.67 -17.81
C PRO A 77 14.62 -14.73 -18.23
N SER A 78 14.12 -15.56 -17.31
CA SER A 78 13.05 -16.52 -17.62
C SER A 78 11.67 -15.88 -17.73
N HIS A 79 11.51 -14.61 -17.33
CA HIS A 79 10.23 -13.90 -17.35
C HIS A 79 10.34 -12.64 -18.20
N LYS A 80 9.44 -12.50 -19.18
CA LYS A 80 9.41 -11.34 -20.11
C LYS A 80 8.14 -10.52 -20.02
N GLU A 81 7.15 -10.96 -19.24
CA GLU A 81 5.83 -10.34 -19.15
C GLU A 81 5.37 -10.27 -17.70
N ASN A 82 4.40 -9.37 -17.42
CA ASN A 82 3.85 -9.20 -16.09
C ASN A 82 3.08 -10.46 -15.67
N VAL A 83 3.64 -11.19 -14.71
CA VAL A 83 3.11 -12.49 -14.23
C VAL A 83 1.80 -12.30 -13.46
N TYR A 84 1.55 -11.10 -12.92
CA TYR A 84 0.36 -10.81 -12.14
C TYR A 84 -0.70 -10.08 -12.98
N PRO A 85 -1.96 -10.57 -12.97
CA PRO A 85 -3.06 -9.86 -13.60
C PRO A 85 -3.30 -8.49 -12.97
N LYS A 86 -3.90 -7.58 -13.74
CA LYS A 86 -4.18 -6.21 -13.29
C LYS A 86 -5.51 -6.14 -12.56
N MET A 87 -5.54 -5.37 -11.49
CA MET A 87 -6.77 -5.01 -10.78
C MET A 87 -6.84 -3.51 -10.58
N ILE A 88 -8.00 -2.92 -10.85
CA ILE A 88 -8.29 -1.52 -10.54
C ILE A 88 -8.93 -1.49 -9.16
N LEU A 89 -8.29 -0.80 -8.22
CA LEU A 89 -8.83 -0.53 -6.90
C LEU A 89 -9.34 0.91 -6.84
N SER A 90 -10.48 1.12 -6.20
CA SER A 90 -10.86 2.46 -5.77
C SER A 90 -9.83 3.02 -4.78
N GLY A 91 -9.64 4.34 -4.75
CA GLY A 91 -8.67 4.96 -3.84
C GLY A 91 -8.93 4.65 -2.37
N LEU A 92 -10.19 4.45 -1.98
CA LEU A 92 -10.56 4.09 -0.62
C LEU A 92 -10.18 2.64 -0.30
N VAL A 93 -10.52 1.69 -1.17
CA VAL A 93 -10.17 0.27 -1.02
C VAL A 93 -8.66 0.12 -1.01
N ALA A 94 -7.95 0.81 -1.91
CA ALA A 94 -6.49 0.85 -1.90
C ALA A 94 -5.95 1.38 -0.57
N SER A 95 -6.49 2.47 -0.02
CA SER A 95 -6.02 3.02 1.26
C SER A 95 -6.28 2.13 2.47
N ASN A 96 -7.35 1.32 2.44
CA ASN A 96 -7.72 0.41 3.52
C ASN A 96 -6.98 -0.92 3.40
N ALA A 97 -6.93 -1.53 2.21
CA ALA A 97 -6.16 -2.75 1.97
C ALA A 97 -4.65 -2.50 2.10
N CYS A 98 -4.21 -1.29 1.75
CA CYS A 98 -2.85 -0.99 1.38
C CYS A 98 -2.45 0.50 1.60
N PRO A 99 -2.26 0.97 2.84
CA PRO A 99 -2.10 2.39 3.17
C PRO A 99 -0.81 3.11 2.67
N SER A 100 -0.01 2.54 1.76
CA SER A 100 1.08 3.25 1.04
C SER A 100 0.85 3.27 -0.48
N ASN A 101 1.19 4.40 -1.10
CA ASN A 101 0.73 4.82 -2.43
C ASN A 101 1.55 4.28 -3.63
N ARG A 102 2.23 3.14 -3.53
CA ARG A 102 3.03 2.60 -4.66
C ARG A 102 2.59 1.20 -5.03
N MET A 103 2.60 0.88 -6.34
CA MET A 103 2.10 -0.35 -6.96
C MET A 103 2.30 -1.59 -6.08
N ARG A 104 1.21 -2.34 -5.84
CA ARG A 104 1.23 -3.46 -4.88
C ARG A 104 0.66 -4.72 -5.47
N LEU A 105 1.16 -5.83 -4.95
CA LEU A 105 0.51 -7.11 -5.05
C LEU A 105 -0.54 -7.23 -3.95
N VAL A 106 -1.75 -7.62 -4.33
CA VAL A 106 -2.86 -7.86 -3.42
C VAL A 106 -3.54 -9.17 -3.81
N LYS A 107 -3.90 -9.95 -2.80
CA LYS A 107 -4.60 -11.21 -2.98
C LYS A 107 -6.10 -10.94 -3.01
N LEU A 108 -6.77 -11.40 -4.05
CA LEU A 108 -8.22 -11.36 -4.17
C LEU A 108 -8.79 -12.75 -3.91
N GLU A 109 -9.81 -12.83 -3.06
CA GLU A 109 -10.54 -14.07 -2.80
C GLU A 109 -12.04 -13.82 -2.76
N LYS A 110 -12.78 -14.80 -3.29
CA LYS A 110 -14.24 -14.81 -3.21
C LYS A 110 -14.66 -15.18 -1.80
N LEU A 111 -15.62 -14.45 -1.23
CA LEU A 111 -16.23 -14.85 0.02
C LEU A 111 -17.07 -16.13 -0.19
N THR A 112 -16.85 -17.12 0.67
CA THR A 112 -17.59 -18.40 0.64
C THR A 112 -19.05 -18.23 1.03
N GLU A 113 -19.37 -17.20 1.80
CA GLU A 113 -20.74 -16.83 2.14
C GLU A 113 -21.33 -15.91 1.07
N ASN A 114 -22.53 -16.26 0.60
CA ASN A 114 -23.21 -15.50 -0.42
C ASN A 114 -23.98 -14.34 0.22
N PHE A 115 -23.35 -13.17 0.32
CA PHE A 115 -23.92 -11.98 0.96
C PHE A 115 -24.87 -11.17 0.08
N LYS A 116 -25.18 -11.66 -1.12
CA LYS A 116 -25.85 -10.92 -2.20
C LYS A 116 -27.19 -10.30 -1.80
N ASP A 117 -27.88 -10.90 -0.82
CA ASP A 117 -29.21 -10.46 -0.36
C ASP A 117 -29.26 -10.06 1.13
N THR A 118 -28.12 -10.04 1.85
CA THR A 118 -28.11 -9.89 3.33
C THR A 118 -26.99 -8.99 3.86
N ILE A 119 -26.58 -7.98 3.12
CA ILE A 119 -25.68 -6.94 3.67
C ILE A 119 -26.48 -6.11 4.68
N PRO A 120 -26.09 -6.06 5.96
CA PRO A 120 -26.83 -5.29 6.94
C PRO A 120 -26.69 -3.80 6.64
N GLU A 121 -27.82 -3.10 6.55
CA GLU A 121 -27.81 -1.63 6.51
C GLU A 121 -27.27 -1.08 7.84
N ALA A 122 -26.37 -0.10 7.74
CA ALA A 122 -25.92 0.63 8.91
C ALA A 122 -27.02 1.57 9.39
N ASN A 123 -27.54 1.34 10.58
CA ASN A 123 -28.45 2.28 11.24
C ASN A 123 -27.68 3.49 11.79
N VAL A 124 -26.49 3.22 12.32
CA VAL A 124 -25.58 4.23 12.88
C VAL A 124 -24.16 3.87 12.49
N ILE A 125 -23.39 4.86 12.05
CA ILE A 125 -21.94 4.78 11.89
C ILE A 125 -21.29 5.79 12.84
N THR A 126 -20.41 5.31 13.72
CA THR A 126 -19.64 6.15 14.62
C THR A 126 -18.27 6.45 14.01
N LEU A 127 -18.02 7.73 13.77
CA LEU A 127 -16.83 8.26 13.12
C LEU A 127 -15.85 8.82 14.15
N GLY A 128 -14.57 8.46 14.00
CA GLY A 128 -13.49 8.95 14.81
C GLY A 128 -13.16 10.40 14.46
N THR A 129 -13.13 11.27 15.45
CA THR A 129 -12.69 12.67 15.33
C THR A 129 -11.54 12.96 16.27
N MET A 130 -10.77 14.00 15.99
CA MET A 130 -9.71 14.45 16.90
C MET A 130 -10.15 15.73 17.58
N GLU A 131 -9.82 15.89 18.87
CA GLU A 131 -10.23 17.06 19.66
C GLU A 131 -9.81 18.39 19.02
N PHE A 132 -8.63 18.42 18.39
CA PHE A 132 -8.13 19.62 17.73
C PHE A 132 -8.87 19.95 16.42
N ALA A 133 -9.57 19.00 15.79
CA ALA A 133 -10.23 19.22 14.51
C ALA A 133 -11.31 20.32 14.62
N GLU A 134 -12.07 20.31 15.71
CA GLU A 134 -13.09 21.33 16.00
C GLU A 134 -12.47 22.71 16.27
N LYS A 135 -11.28 22.74 16.91
CA LYS A 135 -10.52 23.97 17.15
C LYS A 135 -10.00 24.57 15.83
N THR A 136 -9.58 23.73 14.89
CA THR A 136 -9.05 24.16 13.58
C THR A 136 -10.12 24.48 12.54
N MET A 137 -11.28 23.83 12.63
CA MET A 137 -12.35 23.94 11.64
C MET A 137 -13.70 23.92 12.35
N PRO A 138 -14.12 25.03 12.99
CA PRO A 138 -15.35 25.06 13.77
C PRO A 138 -16.58 24.65 12.96
N LYS A 139 -17.46 23.83 13.55
CA LYS A 139 -18.69 23.31 12.94
C LYS A 139 -18.48 22.44 11.71
N TYR A 140 -17.28 21.89 11.50
CA TYR A 140 -17.03 21.06 10.31
C TYR A 140 -17.96 19.86 10.24
N LYS A 141 -18.35 19.28 11.38
CA LYS A 141 -19.24 18.11 11.49
C LYS A 141 -20.59 18.33 10.82
N ASP A 142 -21.15 19.52 10.97
CA ASP A 142 -22.45 19.92 10.37
C ASP A 142 -22.35 20.16 8.86
N ASN A 143 -21.13 20.23 8.32
CA ASN A 143 -20.86 20.59 6.94
C ASN A 143 -20.25 19.43 6.15
N ILE A 144 -20.27 18.21 6.67
CA ILE A 144 -19.81 17.02 5.95
C ILE A 144 -20.90 16.61 4.95
N ASP A 145 -20.51 16.41 3.69
CA ASP A 145 -21.40 15.85 2.68
C ASP A 145 -21.33 14.32 2.72
N PHE A 146 -22.32 13.68 3.32
CA PHE A 146 -22.42 12.23 3.39
C PHE A 146 -23.05 11.59 2.14
N SER A 147 -23.56 12.38 1.19
CA SER A 147 -24.27 11.84 0.02
C SER A 147 -23.40 10.90 -0.80
N SER A 148 -22.11 11.22 -0.91
CA SER A 148 -21.14 10.38 -1.61
C SER A 148 -20.86 9.04 -0.90
N LEU A 149 -21.23 8.90 0.38
CA LEU A 149 -21.07 7.67 1.17
C LEU A 149 -22.15 6.63 0.91
N PHE A 150 -23.28 7.00 0.30
CA PHE A 150 -24.40 6.08 0.13
C PHE A 150 -24.07 4.94 -0.85
N GLY A 151 -24.50 3.73 -0.50
CA GLY A 151 -24.19 2.49 -1.22
C GLY A 151 -22.80 1.92 -0.92
N ARG A 152 -22.02 2.54 -0.03
CA ARG A 152 -20.68 2.03 0.32
C ARG A 152 -20.76 0.89 1.33
N LEU A 153 -20.04 -0.17 1.02
CA LEU A 153 -19.62 -1.17 1.97
C LEU A 153 -18.57 -0.58 2.92
N VAL A 154 -18.70 -0.84 4.21
CA VAL A 154 -17.76 -0.36 5.23
C VAL A 154 -17.55 -1.38 6.34
N LYS A 155 -16.36 -1.36 6.96
CA LYS A 155 -15.99 -2.20 8.11
C LYS A 155 -15.40 -1.36 9.25
N LYS A 156 -15.53 -1.86 10.47
CA LYS A 156 -14.91 -1.27 11.66
C LYS A 156 -13.40 -1.18 11.48
N LYS A 157 -12.80 -0.06 11.89
CA LYS A 157 -11.38 0.32 11.69
C LYS A 157 -10.99 0.68 10.24
N GLU A 158 -11.90 0.62 9.27
CA GLU A 158 -11.63 1.18 7.95
C GLU A 158 -11.65 2.70 7.99
N ARG A 159 -10.92 3.31 7.06
CA ARG A 159 -11.01 4.74 6.81
C ARG A 159 -12.12 5.03 5.82
N ILE A 160 -12.70 6.21 5.98
CA ILE A 160 -13.58 6.85 5.01
C ILE A 160 -13.02 8.21 4.63
N SER A 161 -13.32 8.63 3.41
CA SER A 161 -13.12 10.00 2.97
C SER A 161 -14.35 10.48 2.20
N THR A 162 -14.75 11.72 2.48
CA THR A 162 -15.82 12.41 1.77
C THR A 162 -15.53 13.91 1.72
N SER A 163 -16.25 14.62 0.87
CA SER A 163 -16.16 16.07 0.73
C SER A 163 -16.94 16.79 1.84
N PHE A 164 -16.62 18.06 2.04
CA PHE A 164 -17.53 18.97 2.73
C PHE A 164 -18.57 19.54 1.75
N LEU A 165 -19.69 20.06 2.28
CA LEU A 165 -20.64 20.86 1.53
C LEU A 165 -19.92 22.01 0.82
N GLN A 166 -20.34 22.30 -0.41
CA GLN A 166 -19.65 23.21 -1.32
C GLN A 166 -19.34 24.58 -0.70
N ASP A 167 -20.32 25.19 -0.03
CA ASP A 167 -20.16 26.51 0.62
C ASP A 167 -19.11 26.50 1.73
N PHE A 168 -19.02 25.41 2.47
CA PHE A 168 -18.04 25.24 3.53
C PHE A 168 -16.65 24.98 2.95
N ALA A 169 -16.55 24.11 1.95
CA ALA A 169 -15.31 23.81 1.25
C ALA A 169 -14.68 25.08 0.64
N HIS A 170 -15.47 25.93 -0.03
CA HIS A 170 -14.97 27.16 -0.63
C HIS A 170 -14.43 28.17 0.39
N LYS A 171 -15.10 28.34 1.54
CA LYS A 171 -14.63 29.23 2.63
C LYS A 171 -13.26 28.82 3.16
N HIS A 172 -13.00 27.52 3.22
CA HIS A 172 -11.75 26.96 3.74
C HIS A 172 -10.69 26.70 2.66
N GLN A 173 -11.01 26.83 1.38
CA GLN A 173 -10.05 26.72 0.28
C GLN A 173 -9.23 28.02 0.10
N GLN A 174 -9.82 29.18 0.40
CA GLN A 174 -9.22 30.51 0.20
C GLN A 174 -8.07 30.85 1.16
N THR A 175 -7.90 30.10 2.26
CA THR A 175 -6.84 30.34 3.25
C THR A 175 -5.51 29.65 2.90
N SER A 176 -5.48 28.80 1.87
CA SER A 176 -4.30 28.02 1.46
C SER A 176 -3.47 28.77 0.42
N ARG A 177 -2.45 29.54 0.85
CA ARG A 177 -1.59 30.38 -0.01
C ARG A 177 -0.60 29.61 -0.93
N GLY A 178 -0.89 28.38 -1.34
CA GLY A 178 0.06 27.57 -2.12
C GLY A 178 -0.58 26.56 -3.09
N GLY A 179 -0.64 26.94 -4.37
CA GLY A 179 -0.33 26.07 -5.51
C GLY A 179 -1.33 25.00 -5.98
N HIS A 180 -2.01 24.24 -5.12
CA HIS A 180 -2.88 23.14 -5.55
C HIS A 180 -4.16 23.10 -4.71
N SER A 181 -5.21 23.76 -5.20
CA SER A 181 -6.47 23.96 -4.48
C SER A 181 -7.42 22.77 -4.64
N HIS A 182 -7.05 21.59 -4.13
CA HIS A 182 -8.07 20.58 -3.91
C HIS A 182 -8.96 21.03 -2.73
N PRO A 183 -10.30 20.99 -2.88
CA PRO A 183 -11.18 21.31 -1.76
C PRO A 183 -10.86 20.39 -0.58
N PRO A 184 -10.89 20.89 0.67
CA PRO A 184 -10.61 20.08 1.83
C PRO A 184 -11.56 18.88 1.86
N LYS A 185 -11.01 17.69 2.12
CA LYS A 185 -11.80 16.47 2.32
C LYS A 185 -11.85 16.13 3.79
N PHE A 186 -13.02 15.70 4.25
CA PHE A 186 -13.15 15.03 5.54
C PHE A 186 -12.59 13.60 5.40
N SER A 187 -11.75 13.21 6.35
CA SER A 187 -11.26 11.83 6.49
C SER A 187 -11.50 11.38 7.91
N SER A 188 -11.90 10.13 8.10
CA SER A 188 -12.20 9.59 9.43
C SER A 188 -12.00 8.08 9.47
N LEU A 189 -11.89 7.56 10.68
CA LEU A 189 -11.90 6.13 11.00
C LEU A 189 -13.30 5.72 11.39
N ILE A 190 -13.78 4.56 10.94
CA ILE A 190 -14.99 3.95 11.47
C ILE A 190 -14.66 3.30 12.81
N VAL A 191 -15.15 3.91 13.89
CA VAL A 191 -14.93 3.42 15.25
C VAL A 191 -15.90 2.30 15.57
N ASP A 192 -17.15 2.45 15.16
CA ASP A 192 -18.19 1.46 15.39
C ASP A 192 -19.34 1.60 14.39
N ALA A 193 -20.17 0.56 14.31
CA ALA A 193 -21.34 0.52 13.43
C ALA A 193 -22.45 -0.35 14.03
N LYS A 194 -23.70 0.03 13.75
CA LYS A 194 -24.90 -0.71 14.17
C LYS A 194 -25.70 -1.21 12.97
N PRO A 195 -26.27 -2.43 13.00
CA PRO A 195 -26.32 -3.36 14.13
C PRO A 195 -24.96 -3.99 14.45
N GLU A 196 -24.71 -4.28 15.73
CA GLU A 196 -23.45 -4.84 16.20
C GLU A 196 -23.25 -6.30 15.70
N ASN A 197 -22.03 -6.83 15.87
CA ASN A 197 -21.66 -8.21 15.52
C ASN A 197 -21.84 -8.56 14.03
N LYS A 198 -21.58 -7.58 13.16
CA LYS A 198 -21.48 -7.78 11.71
C LYS A 198 -20.05 -7.54 11.26
N GLU A 199 -19.64 -8.21 10.18
CA GLU A 199 -18.31 -8.02 9.63
C GLU A 199 -18.19 -6.71 8.84
N PHE A 200 -19.25 -6.36 8.11
CA PHE A 200 -19.35 -5.15 7.31
C PHE A 200 -20.81 -4.68 7.25
N TRP A 201 -21.00 -3.43 6.84
CA TRP A 201 -22.30 -2.78 6.68
C TRP A 201 -22.38 -2.02 5.36
N ILE A 202 -23.59 -1.77 4.89
CA ILE A 202 -23.83 -0.81 3.81
C ILE A 202 -24.35 0.52 4.36
N ILE A 203 -23.73 1.63 3.97
CA ILE A 203 -24.21 2.97 4.28
C ILE A 203 -25.36 3.30 3.35
N THR A 204 -26.51 3.71 3.89
CA THR A 204 -27.68 4.15 3.12
C THR A 204 -28.05 5.58 3.48
N LYS A 205 -29.03 6.15 2.76
CA LYS A 205 -29.60 7.46 3.08
C LYS A 205 -30.22 7.56 4.48
N ASN A 206 -30.51 6.42 5.10
CA ASN A 206 -31.11 6.32 6.43
C ASN A 206 -30.06 6.19 7.54
N THR A 207 -28.79 5.96 7.19
CA THR A 207 -27.69 5.83 8.14
C THR A 207 -27.47 7.15 8.87
N LYS A 208 -27.47 7.10 10.21
CA LYS A 208 -27.09 8.23 11.06
C LYS A 208 -25.59 8.22 11.31
N PHE A 209 -24.98 9.40 11.37
CA PHE A 209 -23.56 9.55 11.67
C PHE A 209 -23.38 10.17 13.05
N GLU A 210 -22.58 9.52 13.88
CA GLU A 210 -22.19 9.99 15.21
C GLU A 210 -20.67 10.19 15.25
N PHE A 211 -20.19 10.98 16.21
CA PHE A 211 -18.77 11.31 16.32
C PHE A 211 -18.23 10.94 17.69
N GLN A 212 -17.08 10.28 17.70
CA GLN A 212 -16.35 9.95 18.92
C GLN A 212 -14.93 10.50 18.83
N ASN A 213 -14.46 11.17 19.88
CA ASN A 213 -13.07 11.57 19.95
C ASN A 213 -12.17 10.34 20.11
N VAL A 214 -11.15 10.25 19.26
CA VAL A 214 -10.14 9.19 19.26
C VAL A 214 -8.75 9.80 19.38
N SER A 215 -7.80 9.00 19.85
CA SER A 215 -6.40 9.40 19.91
C SER A 215 -5.80 9.57 18.50
N MET A 216 -4.71 10.35 18.39
CA MET A 216 -4.00 10.51 17.11
C MET A 216 -3.48 9.16 16.57
N SER A 217 -3.09 8.25 17.47
CA SER A 217 -2.62 6.90 17.13
C SER A 217 -3.73 6.07 16.48
N GLU A 218 -4.93 6.06 17.09
CA GLU A 218 -6.09 5.36 16.57
C GLU A 218 -6.53 5.96 15.24
N PHE A 219 -6.66 7.30 15.17
CA PHE A 219 -7.09 7.99 13.95
C PHE A 219 -6.16 7.75 12.76
N ARG A 220 -4.85 7.70 13.01
CA ARG A 220 -3.85 7.40 11.97
C ARG A 220 -3.82 5.92 11.60
N GLY A 221 -4.55 5.03 12.27
CA GLY A 221 -4.45 3.58 12.04
C GLY A 221 -3.01 3.07 12.05
N LYS A 222 -2.11 3.78 12.75
CA LYS A 222 -0.71 3.36 12.86
C LYS A 222 -0.69 2.30 13.94
N ALA A 223 -0.02 1.18 13.66
CA ALA A 223 0.37 0.25 14.73
C ALA A 223 0.98 1.11 15.84
N PRO A 224 0.64 0.87 17.12
CA PRO A 224 1.34 1.54 18.21
C PRO A 224 2.83 1.40 17.93
N LYS A 225 3.60 2.48 18.17
CA LYS A 225 5.05 2.37 18.02
C LYS A 225 5.50 1.20 18.90
N PRO A 226 6.37 0.29 18.42
CA PRO A 226 6.81 -0.85 19.22
C PRO A 226 7.31 -0.44 20.62
N GLU A 227 7.91 0.74 20.71
CA GLU A 227 8.37 1.41 21.94
C GLU A 227 7.29 1.59 23.04
N SER A 228 5.99 1.52 22.70
CA SER A 228 4.88 1.64 23.66
C SER A 228 4.23 0.30 24.02
N LEU A 229 4.75 -0.83 23.53
CA LEU A 229 4.20 -2.16 23.74
C LEU A 229 5.25 -3.06 24.39
N SER A 230 4.82 -4.01 25.22
CA SER A 230 5.73 -4.99 25.82
C SER A 230 6.29 -5.91 24.74
N LEU A 231 7.63 -5.94 24.62
CA LEU A 231 8.32 -6.94 23.81
C LEU A 231 8.17 -8.31 24.49
N LEU A 232 7.53 -9.25 23.79
CA LEU A 232 7.26 -10.59 24.30
C LEU A 232 8.38 -11.56 23.96
N ARG A 233 8.89 -11.50 22.73
CA ARG A 233 9.88 -12.45 22.20
C ARG A 233 10.70 -11.81 21.08
N VAL A 234 11.95 -12.22 20.93
CA VAL A 234 12.75 -11.93 19.74
C VAL A 234 13.15 -13.26 19.11
N ILE A 235 12.85 -13.43 17.82
CA ILE A 235 13.17 -14.62 17.04
C ILE A 235 14.31 -14.24 16.08
N PRO A 236 15.52 -14.79 16.26
CA PRO A 236 16.60 -14.57 15.30
C PRO A 236 16.28 -15.32 14.00
N ILE A 237 16.45 -14.66 12.86
CA ILE A 237 16.22 -15.25 11.54
C ILE A 237 17.56 -15.55 10.87
N VAL A 238 18.46 -14.55 10.85
CA VAL A 238 19.81 -14.66 10.26
C VAL A 238 19.81 -15.30 8.86
N GLU A 239 18.82 -14.95 8.04
CA GLU A 239 18.71 -15.40 6.66
C GLU A 239 19.24 -14.35 5.70
N LYS A 240 19.88 -14.80 4.63
CA LYS A 240 20.45 -13.93 3.58
C LYS A 240 20.08 -14.43 2.20
N LEU A 241 19.60 -13.51 1.38
CA LEU A 241 19.44 -13.70 -0.06
C LEU A 241 20.54 -12.96 -0.79
N HIS A 242 21.27 -13.68 -1.64
CA HIS A 242 22.19 -13.08 -2.59
C HIS A 242 21.54 -13.07 -3.97
N LEU A 243 21.18 -11.88 -4.47
CA LEU A 243 20.44 -11.70 -5.71
C LEU A 243 21.17 -10.71 -6.61
N HIS A 244 21.78 -11.23 -7.69
CA HIS A 244 22.59 -10.44 -8.62
C HIS A 244 23.68 -9.62 -7.91
N ASP A 245 23.54 -8.29 -7.87
CA ASP A 245 24.46 -7.34 -7.27
C ASP A 245 23.99 -6.85 -5.89
N THR A 246 22.97 -7.50 -5.33
CA THR A 246 22.31 -7.09 -4.09
C THR A 246 22.21 -8.24 -3.09
N ASP A 247 22.71 -8.01 -1.89
CA ASP A 247 22.47 -8.82 -0.71
C ASP A 247 21.27 -8.29 0.05
N ILE A 248 20.42 -9.20 0.53
CA ILE A 248 19.27 -8.89 1.39
C ILE A 248 19.37 -9.76 2.63
N ALA A 249 19.36 -9.16 3.80
CA ALA A 249 19.47 -9.88 5.07
C ALA A 249 18.24 -9.64 5.95
N PHE A 250 17.70 -10.70 6.51
CA PHE A 250 16.64 -10.67 7.53
C PHE A 250 17.26 -11.00 8.87
N SER A 251 17.19 -10.05 9.81
CA SER A 251 17.92 -10.17 11.07
C SER A 251 17.11 -10.86 12.15
N SER A 252 15.92 -10.33 12.44
CA SER A 252 15.07 -10.77 13.54
C SER A 252 13.62 -10.38 13.34
N LEU A 253 12.75 -11.18 13.94
CA LEU A 253 11.34 -10.89 14.16
C LEU A 253 11.14 -10.58 15.64
N GLU A 254 10.85 -9.32 15.95
CA GLU A 254 10.46 -8.85 17.28
C GLU A 254 8.94 -9.02 17.42
N VAL A 255 8.49 -9.74 18.46
CA VAL A 255 7.09 -10.03 18.73
C VAL A 255 6.64 -9.24 19.95
N PHE A 256 5.58 -8.46 19.81
CA PHE A 256 4.96 -7.65 20.87
C PHE A 256 3.53 -8.13 21.14
N GLU A 257 2.88 -7.58 22.16
CA GLU A 257 1.52 -7.96 22.59
C GLU A 257 0.44 -7.91 21.49
N ASN A 258 0.55 -7.03 20.50
CA ASN A 258 -0.44 -6.90 19.42
C ASN A 258 0.17 -6.65 18.02
N ASN A 259 1.49 -6.74 17.89
CA ASN A 259 2.16 -6.56 16.61
C ASN A 259 3.46 -7.36 16.54
N MET A 260 4.02 -7.43 15.34
CA MET A 260 5.38 -7.94 15.11
C MET A 260 6.16 -6.99 14.22
N LYS A 261 7.47 -7.00 14.36
CA LYS A 261 8.41 -6.23 13.55
C LYS A 261 9.48 -7.14 12.96
N LEU A 262 9.57 -7.19 11.64
CA LEU A 262 10.65 -7.87 10.91
C LEU A 262 11.65 -6.85 10.38
N SER A 263 12.90 -6.93 10.84
CA SER A 263 13.97 -6.01 10.44
C SER A 263 14.78 -6.60 9.28
N TRP A 264 14.94 -5.84 8.20
CA TRP A 264 15.69 -6.23 7.01
C TRP A 264 16.73 -5.18 6.60
N TYR A 265 17.73 -5.64 5.87
CA TYR A 265 18.83 -4.83 5.35
C TYR A 265 19.10 -5.21 3.90
N THR A 266 19.45 -4.24 3.06
CA THR A 266 20.00 -4.51 1.73
C THR A 266 21.36 -3.86 1.58
N HIS A 267 22.28 -4.58 0.96
CA HIS A 267 23.58 -4.06 0.53
C HIS A 267 23.72 -4.32 -0.97
N GLN A 268 23.84 -3.27 -1.78
CA GLN A 268 24.00 -3.39 -3.22
C GLN A 268 25.30 -2.73 -3.67
N ARG A 269 26.02 -3.38 -4.59
CA ARG A 269 27.24 -2.86 -5.22
C ARG A 269 27.15 -2.95 -6.73
N THR A 270 26.99 -1.81 -7.41
CA THR A 270 26.90 -1.77 -8.87
C THR A 270 28.11 -1.04 -9.45
N LYS A 271 28.80 -1.64 -10.42
CA LYS A 271 29.93 -0.98 -11.09
C LYS A 271 29.50 0.31 -11.78
N LEU A 272 30.28 1.38 -11.57
CA LEU A 272 30.06 2.64 -12.28
C LEU A 272 30.57 2.51 -13.72
N PRO A 273 29.79 2.96 -14.72
CA PRO A 273 30.29 3.07 -16.09
C PRO A 273 31.51 3.99 -16.20
N ASP A 274 32.48 3.61 -17.04
CA ASP A 274 33.74 4.35 -17.23
C ASP A 274 33.53 5.83 -17.58
N TYR A 275 32.47 6.15 -18.32
CA TYR A 275 32.18 7.54 -18.72
C TYR A 275 31.79 8.44 -17.53
N LEU A 276 31.24 7.88 -16.44
CA LEU A 276 30.94 8.64 -15.22
C LEU A 276 32.21 8.92 -14.39
N LEU A 277 33.15 7.97 -14.38
CA LEU A 277 34.44 8.11 -13.71
C LEU A 277 35.34 9.15 -14.42
N SER A 278 35.17 9.28 -15.74
CA SER A 278 35.96 10.22 -16.55
C SER A 278 35.50 11.69 -16.44
N ASN A 279 34.37 11.99 -15.77
CA ASN A 279 33.82 13.35 -15.67
C ASN A 279 33.52 13.74 -14.20
N PRO A 280 34.39 14.56 -13.55
CA PRO A 280 34.24 14.96 -12.16
C PRO A 280 32.93 15.70 -11.82
N SER A 281 32.35 16.47 -12.74
CA SER A 281 31.07 17.14 -12.46
C SER A 281 29.92 16.15 -12.42
N LYS A 282 29.90 15.17 -13.33
CA LYS A 282 28.88 14.10 -13.32
C LYS A 282 29.02 13.18 -12.11
N PHE A 283 30.25 12.93 -11.66
CA PHE A 283 30.51 12.16 -10.44
C PHE A 283 29.98 12.88 -9.19
N ASN A 284 30.19 14.19 -9.08
CA ASN A 284 29.70 15.02 -7.98
C ASN A 284 28.18 15.30 -8.04
N ASP A 285 27.60 15.34 -9.24
CA ASP A 285 26.16 15.49 -9.47
C ASP A 285 25.37 14.20 -9.26
N MET A 286 26.02 13.09 -8.86
CA MET A 286 25.34 11.86 -8.42
C MET A 286 24.64 12.02 -7.06
N ASN A 287 23.95 13.15 -6.85
CA ASN A 287 23.07 13.42 -5.72
C ASN A 287 21.84 12.50 -5.74
N MET A 288 22.08 11.24 -5.34
CA MET A 288 21.46 10.52 -4.24
C MET A 288 19.93 10.56 -4.10
N ARG A 289 19.17 10.50 -5.19
CA ARG A 289 17.81 9.97 -5.10
C ARG A 289 17.89 8.46 -5.19
N VAL A 290 17.91 7.91 -3.99
CA VAL A 290 18.27 6.53 -3.69
C VAL A 290 17.20 5.57 -4.26
N ASP A 291 17.64 4.57 -5.04
CA ASP A 291 16.78 3.48 -5.55
C ASP A 291 16.21 2.74 -4.35
N SER A 292 14.91 2.89 -4.06
CA SER A 292 14.34 2.34 -2.82
C SER A 292 13.93 0.89 -3.05
N PRO A 293 14.42 -0.08 -2.25
CA PRO A 293 13.90 -1.43 -2.28
C PRO A 293 12.49 -1.43 -1.67
N GLU A 294 11.58 -2.15 -2.31
CA GLU A 294 10.23 -2.44 -1.87
C GLU A 294 10.09 -3.96 -1.90
N LEU A 295 9.79 -4.58 -0.75
CA LEU A 295 9.57 -6.04 -0.65
C LEU A 295 8.11 -6.30 -0.33
N THR A 296 7.54 -7.36 -0.88
CA THR A 296 6.24 -7.90 -0.48
C THR A 296 6.46 -9.17 0.33
N ILE A 297 6.22 -9.11 1.65
CA ILE A 297 6.51 -10.21 2.58
C ILE A 297 5.24 -10.70 3.28
N GLN A 298 5.19 -12.01 3.54
CA GLN A 298 4.18 -12.68 4.35
C GLN A 298 4.87 -13.57 5.38
N ILE A 299 4.31 -13.66 6.59
CA ILE A 299 4.71 -14.65 7.60
C ILE A 299 3.54 -15.61 7.80
N LYS A 300 3.80 -16.91 7.76
CA LYS A 300 2.84 -17.96 8.14
C LYS A 300 3.38 -18.70 9.36
N ASP A 301 2.51 -19.06 10.29
CA ASP A 301 2.89 -20.02 11.35
C ASP A 301 2.41 -21.45 11.02
N ASP A 302 2.91 -22.42 11.78
CA ASP A 302 2.54 -23.83 11.66
C ASP A 302 1.11 -24.16 12.14
N LEU A 303 0.40 -23.17 12.70
CA LEU A 303 -1.00 -23.27 13.11
C LEU A 303 -1.96 -22.79 12.00
N GLY A 304 -1.42 -22.29 10.88
CA GLY A 304 -2.18 -21.80 9.74
C GLY A 304 -2.55 -20.32 9.81
N ASN A 305 -2.04 -19.58 10.81
CA ASN A 305 -2.20 -18.13 10.84
C ASN A 305 -1.30 -17.49 9.78
N VAL A 306 -1.85 -16.46 9.14
CA VAL A 306 -1.19 -15.72 8.07
C VAL A 306 -1.12 -14.26 8.47
N HIS A 307 0.10 -13.73 8.52
CA HIS A 307 0.40 -12.36 8.86
C HIS A 307 0.89 -11.66 7.58
N SER A 308 0.00 -10.92 6.91
CA SER A 308 0.30 -10.18 5.67
C SER A 308 0.61 -8.70 5.93
N ASP A 309 1.30 -8.10 4.98
CA ASP A 309 2.28 -7.02 5.13
C ASP A 309 1.81 -5.70 5.75
N GLY A 310 2.06 -5.46 7.03
CA GLY A 310 1.89 -4.12 7.59
C GLY A 310 3.03 -3.14 7.32
N HIS A 311 2.64 -1.93 6.92
CA HIS A 311 3.43 -0.72 6.63
C HIS A 311 4.96 -0.87 6.77
N SER A 312 5.67 -0.76 5.63
CA SER A 312 7.11 -0.45 5.62
C SER A 312 7.34 0.90 6.30
N GLY A 313 7.66 0.88 7.59
CA GLY A 313 8.04 2.05 8.36
C GLY A 313 9.56 2.18 8.35
N GLY A 314 10.07 3.42 8.38
CA GLY A 314 11.44 3.72 8.80
C GLY A 314 12.54 2.96 8.05
N GLY A 315 13.07 3.57 7.00
CA GLY A 315 14.33 3.13 6.42
C GLY A 315 15.32 4.29 6.38
N GLY A 316 16.46 4.10 7.02
CA GLY A 316 17.65 4.89 6.80
C GLY A 316 18.50 4.18 5.77
N GLY A 317 19.09 4.93 4.85
CA GLY A 317 19.99 4.39 3.87
C GLY A 317 20.91 5.45 3.32
N SER A 318 22.08 5.01 2.89
CA SER A 318 23.04 5.83 2.17
C SER A 318 23.38 5.10 0.89
N SER A 319 23.34 5.84 -0.21
CA SER A 319 23.95 5.34 -1.43
C SER A 319 24.84 6.41 -2.01
N GLY A 320 26.01 5.99 -2.45
CA GLY A 320 27.02 6.90 -2.96
C GLY A 320 28.11 6.12 -3.68
N PRO A 321 28.95 6.84 -4.42
CA PRO A 321 30.11 6.22 -5.05
C PRO A 321 31.13 5.80 -3.99
N ASP A 322 31.67 4.60 -4.12
CA ASP A 322 32.91 4.15 -3.50
C ASP A 322 34.06 4.42 -4.48
N PRO A 323 34.87 5.48 -4.26
CA PRO A 323 35.96 5.85 -5.16
C PRO A 323 37.13 4.86 -5.10
N THR A 324 37.17 3.96 -4.11
CA THR A 324 38.24 2.96 -3.98
C THR A 324 37.99 1.74 -4.86
N THR A 325 36.72 1.42 -5.13
CA THR A 325 36.32 0.27 -5.95
C THR A 325 35.65 0.64 -7.26
N ASN A 326 35.44 1.94 -7.54
CA ASN A 326 34.72 2.44 -8.71
C ASN A 326 33.28 1.90 -8.81
N GLU A 327 32.61 1.75 -7.68
CA GLU A 327 31.26 1.19 -7.58
C GLU A 327 30.30 2.22 -6.96
N MET A 328 29.01 2.07 -7.25
CA MET A 328 27.95 2.64 -6.44
C MET A 328 27.64 1.65 -5.34
N VAL A 329 27.76 2.08 -4.09
CA VAL A 329 27.34 1.29 -2.92
C VAL A 329 26.01 1.83 -2.44
N SER A 330 25.09 0.94 -2.09
CA SER A 330 23.76 1.29 -1.62
C SER A 330 23.37 0.42 -0.44
N ASP A 331 23.31 1.03 0.73
CA ASP A 331 22.93 0.39 1.98
C ASP A 331 21.56 0.90 2.43
N TYR A 332 20.64 -0.03 2.68
CA TYR A 332 19.37 0.29 3.30
C TYR A 332 19.06 -0.62 4.46
N SER A 333 18.32 -0.05 5.39
CA SER A 333 17.58 -0.78 6.40
C SER A 333 16.11 -0.46 6.26
N GLY A 334 15.27 -1.41 6.65
CA GLY A 334 13.84 -1.20 6.76
C GLY A 334 13.22 -2.16 7.75
N GLU A 335 11.96 -1.90 8.09
CA GLU A 335 11.18 -2.80 8.93
C GLU A 335 9.78 -3.02 8.36
N PHE A 336 9.30 -4.25 8.45
CA PHE A 336 7.91 -4.63 8.21
C PHE A 336 7.19 -4.75 9.55
N ARG A 337 5.98 -4.21 9.65
CA ARG A 337 5.23 -4.18 10.90
C ARG A 337 3.90 -4.90 10.76
N PHE A 338 3.79 -6.12 11.23
CA PHE A 338 2.56 -6.90 11.17
C PHE A 338 1.60 -6.50 12.30
N PHE A 339 0.32 -6.27 11.99
CA PHE A 339 -0.71 -5.82 12.95
C PHE A 339 -1.35 -6.97 13.75
N SER A 340 -0.64 -8.09 13.85
CA SER A 340 -1.03 -9.27 14.61
C SER A 340 0.20 -9.80 15.35
N THR A 341 -0.04 -10.52 16.43
CA THR A 341 0.99 -11.16 17.24
C THR A 341 1.09 -12.63 16.86
N LEU A 342 2.32 -13.16 16.89
CA LEU A 342 2.57 -14.59 16.70
C LEU A 342 1.97 -15.39 17.85
N ASP A 343 1.27 -16.49 17.54
CA ASP A 343 0.71 -17.35 18.58
C ASP A 343 1.84 -17.93 19.45
N SER A 344 1.65 -17.90 20.77
CA SER A 344 2.62 -18.45 21.73
C SER A 344 2.87 -19.95 21.57
N ASN A 345 1.95 -20.68 20.92
CA ASN A 345 2.05 -22.11 20.67
C ASN A 345 2.66 -22.46 19.31
N ALA A 346 2.91 -21.47 18.46
CA ALA A 346 3.60 -21.69 17.19
C ALA A 346 4.99 -22.28 17.47
N LYS A 347 5.39 -23.27 16.66
CA LYS A 347 6.71 -23.92 16.75
C LYS A 347 7.59 -23.62 15.54
N GLU A 348 6.98 -23.21 14.43
CA GLU A 348 7.66 -22.85 13.20
C GLU A 348 6.95 -21.66 12.57
N ILE A 349 7.74 -20.74 12.01
CA ILE A 349 7.25 -19.73 11.07
C ILE A 349 7.87 -19.94 9.71
N THR A 350 7.11 -19.66 8.66
CA THR A 350 7.59 -19.55 7.29
C THR A 350 7.51 -18.09 6.85
N ILE A 351 8.66 -17.51 6.53
CA ILE A 351 8.76 -16.17 5.92
C ILE A 351 8.76 -16.35 4.41
N ILE A 352 7.83 -15.71 3.73
CA ILE A 352 7.61 -15.81 2.28
C ILE A 352 7.79 -14.42 1.67
N ILE A 353 8.74 -14.26 0.76
CA ILE A 353 8.97 -13.03 0.01
C ILE A 353 8.43 -13.25 -1.40
N ASN A 354 7.33 -12.57 -1.74
CA ASN A 354 6.63 -12.76 -3.02
C ASN A 354 7.27 -11.96 -4.16
N GLU A 355 7.74 -10.75 -3.86
CA GLU A 355 8.30 -9.83 -4.85
C GLU A 355 9.33 -8.91 -4.18
N ILE A 356 10.42 -8.63 -4.89
CA ILE A 356 11.39 -7.59 -4.54
C ILE A 356 11.48 -6.62 -5.70
N ALA A 357 11.22 -5.33 -5.45
CA ALA A 357 11.21 -4.29 -6.45
C ALA A 357 12.12 -3.13 -6.06
N TRP A 358 12.81 -2.53 -7.03
CA TRP A 358 13.56 -1.30 -6.85
C TRP A 358 12.88 -0.19 -7.63
N VAL A 359 12.48 0.87 -6.92
CA VAL A 359 12.03 2.10 -7.56
C VAL A 359 13.25 2.85 -8.06
N LYS A 360 13.63 2.59 -9.32
CA LYS A 360 14.67 3.31 -10.04
C LYS A 360 14.13 4.64 -10.49
N ARG A 361 14.72 5.75 -10.05
CA ARG A 361 14.39 7.06 -10.60
C ARG A 361 15.40 7.34 -11.71
N GLU A 362 14.92 7.56 -12.95
CA GLU A 362 15.84 7.88 -14.05
C GLU A 362 16.71 9.07 -13.65
N ARG A 363 18.02 8.89 -13.74
CA ARG A 363 18.99 9.98 -13.65
C ARG A 363 18.70 10.93 -14.82
N LEU A 364 18.74 12.25 -14.55
CA LEU A 364 18.59 13.28 -15.58
C LEU A 364 19.35 12.86 -16.85
N LYS A 365 18.63 12.58 -17.94
CA LYS A 365 19.26 12.44 -19.25
C LYS A 365 19.91 13.79 -19.56
N ASP A 366 21.19 13.78 -19.91
CA ASP A 366 21.84 14.98 -20.44
C ASP A 366 20.92 15.54 -21.55
N PRO A 367 20.48 16.81 -21.48
CA PRO A 367 19.79 17.40 -22.62
C PRO A 367 20.74 17.29 -23.83
N PRO A 368 20.22 16.93 -25.02
CA PRO A 368 21.05 16.90 -26.22
C PRO A 368 21.75 18.26 -26.41
N PRO A 369 22.99 18.29 -26.92
CA PRO A 369 23.75 19.52 -26.99
C PRO A 369 23.05 20.57 -27.88
N SER A 370 22.93 21.77 -27.31
CA SER A 370 22.68 23.08 -27.95
C SER A 370 21.35 23.31 -28.69
N ILE A 371 20.31 23.64 -27.93
CA ILE A 371 19.35 24.72 -28.24
C ILE A 371 19.17 25.50 -26.92
N PRO A 372 19.10 26.85 -26.91
CA PRO A 372 18.95 27.65 -25.68
C PRO A 372 17.83 27.12 -24.78
N PRO A 373 17.95 27.27 -23.44
CA PRO A 373 17.05 26.64 -22.50
C PRO A 373 15.61 27.06 -22.79
N ASN A 374 14.84 26.13 -23.34
CA ASN A 374 13.40 26.27 -23.39
C ASN A 374 12.94 26.15 -21.94
N MET A 375 12.26 27.18 -21.41
CA MET A 375 11.61 27.16 -20.08
C MET A 375 10.38 26.22 -20.07
N GLY A 376 10.41 25.15 -20.89
CA GLY A 376 9.48 24.05 -20.79
C GLY A 376 9.78 23.30 -19.50
N THR A 377 8.74 23.06 -18.73
CA THR A 377 8.74 22.24 -17.52
C THR A 377 9.74 21.09 -17.61
N LEU A 378 10.68 21.01 -16.66
CA LEU A 378 11.48 19.82 -16.38
C LEU A 378 10.55 18.61 -16.53
N SER A 379 10.82 17.75 -17.52
CA SER A 379 10.04 16.52 -17.66
C SER A 379 10.25 15.72 -16.38
N GLU A 380 9.17 15.44 -15.66
CA GLU A 380 9.22 14.55 -14.51
C GLU A 380 9.87 13.24 -14.96
N SER A 381 10.99 12.87 -14.34
CA SER A 381 11.60 11.57 -14.55
C SER A 381 10.60 10.53 -14.11
N ASN A 382 9.95 9.85 -15.06
CA ASN A 382 9.06 8.75 -14.70
C ASN A 382 9.89 7.69 -13.97
N PRO A 383 9.51 7.31 -12.73
CA PRO A 383 10.18 6.19 -12.08
C PRO A 383 10.05 4.95 -12.96
N LYS A 384 11.03 4.05 -12.89
CA LYS A 384 11.04 2.70 -13.44
C LYS A 384 11.11 1.73 -12.27
N LEU A 385 10.44 0.59 -12.35
CA LEU A 385 10.57 -0.49 -11.38
C LEU A 385 11.49 -1.55 -11.96
N SER A 386 12.50 -1.99 -11.21
CA SER A 386 13.20 -3.24 -11.51
C SER A 386 12.75 -4.31 -10.52
N VAL A 387 12.26 -5.44 -11.02
CA VAL A 387 11.61 -6.47 -10.21
C VAL A 387 12.39 -7.77 -10.28
N LEU A 388 12.65 -8.34 -9.11
CA LEU A 388 13.07 -9.73 -8.90
C LEU A 388 11.87 -10.52 -8.38
N GLU A 389 11.56 -11.60 -9.09
CA GLU A 389 10.41 -12.45 -8.79
C GLU A 389 10.76 -13.54 -7.77
N GLY A 390 9.87 -13.74 -6.78
CA GLY A 390 9.91 -14.85 -5.82
C GLY A 390 9.03 -16.05 -6.25
N PRO A 391 8.51 -16.87 -5.32
CA PRO A 391 8.65 -16.73 -3.87
C PRO A 391 10.00 -17.25 -3.35
N TRP A 392 10.58 -16.55 -2.38
CA TRP A 392 11.61 -17.11 -1.52
C TRP A 392 10.98 -17.46 -0.17
N GLU A 393 11.25 -18.66 0.32
CA GLU A 393 10.68 -19.17 1.56
C GLU A 393 11.77 -19.60 2.53
N PHE A 394 11.64 -19.16 3.78
CA PHE A 394 12.52 -19.57 4.88
C PHE A 394 11.68 -20.11 6.02
N LYS A 395 12.05 -21.29 6.54
CA LYS A 395 11.43 -21.88 7.72
C LYS A 395 12.30 -21.63 8.93
N ILE A 396 11.74 -21.05 9.98
CA ILE A 396 12.42 -20.73 11.23
C ILE A 396 11.72 -21.49 12.35
N THR A 397 12.46 -22.37 13.02
CA THR A 397 12.00 -23.04 14.23
C THR A 397 12.10 -22.08 15.42
N LEU A 398 11.07 -22.04 16.26
CA LEU A 398 10.88 -21.03 17.29
C LEU A 398 11.50 -21.40 18.65
#